data_AF-A0A3Q8ILX5-F1
#
_entry.id   AF-A0A3Q8ILX5-F1
#
_cell.length_a   1.000
_cell.length_b   1.000
_cell.length_c   1.000
_cell.angle_alpha   90.00
_cell.angle_beta   90.00
_cell.angle_gamma   90.00
#
_symmetry.space_group_name_H-M   'P 1'
#
loop_
_entity.id
_entity.type
_entity.pdbx_description
1 polymer ?
#
loop_
_entity_poly.entity_id
_entity_poly.type
_entity_poly.pdbx_seq_one_letter_code
_entity_poly.pdbx_strand_id
1 'polypeptide(L)'
;MSKSSIANDSSVTLAPFLVALGDYQKKGVGVDMMLKSVLNIVRLCMIYSTDGRDRRKYFQLADSIIECRMLCNFGRPAMTLSQGLKMFAMREEMEFWHWLFTCLSFFLRVPEQLSGDLNYLQKVVFHSWSREAFSFSYRFFKSLSLTCCVLMELTRRSALQRALRDASTPKQRLHAGLEMRVSNALIVRSLCDMYVYFKWIPSYHPIKTVEFLCGFVSGIVGMWLVWRDTRYVVSPPPVMTAETPIPCPNKDALKRAVCVLGSQGDGSEVASGSGEDG
;
A
#
# COMPACT_ATOMS: atom_id res chain seq x y z
N MET A 1 24.10 44.65 15.34
CA MET A 1 23.41 43.62 16.14
C MET A 1 22.36 42.95 15.25
N SER A 2 22.70 41.79 14.68
CA SER A 2 21.82 41.03 13.79
C SER A 2 20.99 40.05 14.61
N LYS A 3 19.65 40.21 14.58
CA LYS A 3 18.71 39.21 15.09
C LYS A 3 18.57 38.14 14.01
N SER A 4 19.24 37.00 14.19
CA SER A 4 18.98 35.81 13.39
C SER A 4 17.64 35.21 13.81
N SER A 5 16.58 35.50 13.04
CA SER A 5 15.36 34.71 13.10
C SER A 5 15.67 33.34 12.51
N ILE A 6 15.79 32.33 13.37
CA ILE A 6 15.83 30.91 13.01
C ILE A 6 14.48 30.61 12.35
N ALA A 7 14.45 30.67 11.02
CA ALA A 7 13.29 30.25 10.23
C ALA A 7 13.11 28.75 10.43
N ASN A 8 11.97 28.40 11.02
CA ASN A 8 11.57 27.05 11.36
C ASN A 8 11.10 26.35 10.07
N ASP A 9 12.05 25.97 9.22
CA ASP A 9 11.82 25.25 7.95
C ASP A 9 11.55 23.76 8.21
N SER A 10 10.47 23.48 8.93
CA SER A 10 9.89 22.14 9.03
C SER A 10 9.09 21.86 7.75
N SER A 11 9.73 21.21 6.77
CA SER A 11 9.14 20.78 5.48
C SER A 11 8.11 19.64 5.61
N VAL A 12 7.51 19.47 6.78
CA VAL A 12 6.53 18.42 7.10
C VAL A 12 5.38 19.08 7.83
N THR A 13 4.28 19.30 7.13
CA THR A 13 3.08 19.92 7.71
C THR A 13 2.22 18.80 8.30
N LEU A 14 1.95 18.88 9.60
CA LEU A 14 1.04 17.94 10.25
C LEU A 14 -0.40 18.37 9.96
N ALA A 15 -1.15 17.54 9.24
CA ALA A 15 -2.55 17.81 8.97
C ALA A 15 -3.36 17.82 10.30
N PRO A 16 -4.33 18.74 10.47
CA PRO A 16 -5.24 18.73 11.60
C PRO A 16 -5.96 17.38 11.71
N PHE A 17 -6.20 16.90 12.93
CA PHE A 17 -6.73 15.55 13.15
C PHE A 17 -8.05 15.28 12.40
N LEU A 18 -8.99 16.23 12.44
CA LEU A 18 -10.29 16.07 11.78
C LEU A 18 -10.16 16.01 10.25
N VAL A 19 -9.23 16.77 9.66
CA VAL A 19 -8.95 16.75 8.22
C VAL A 19 -8.30 15.42 7.83
N ALA A 20 -7.27 15.00 8.56
CA ALA A 20 -6.61 13.72 8.33
C ALA A 20 -7.55 12.52 8.48
N LEU A 21 -8.50 12.58 9.43
CA LEU A 21 -9.51 11.54 9.61
C LEU A 21 -10.49 11.49 8.43
N GLY A 22 -10.95 12.64 7.94
CA GLY A 22 -11.79 12.72 6.74
C GLY A 22 -11.08 12.16 5.50
N ASP A 23 -9.82 12.51 5.29
CA ASP A 23 -9.03 12.01 4.16
C ASP A 23 -8.71 10.51 4.28
N TYR A 24 -8.50 10.02 5.49
CA TYR A 24 -8.33 8.60 5.77
C TYR A 24 -9.57 7.78 5.37
N GLN A 25 -10.77 8.29 5.69
CA GLN A 25 -12.03 7.68 5.30
C GLN A 25 -12.24 7.71 3.78
N LYS A 26 -11.96 8.86 3.13
CA LYS A 26 -12.10 9.02 1.67
C LYS A 26 -11.20 8.09 0.86
N LYS A 27 -9.98 7.79 1.34
CA LYS A 27 -9.06 6.87 0.62
C LYS A 27 -9.61 5.44 0.49
N GLY A 28 -10.56 5.02 1.33
CA GLY A 28 -11.18 3.68 1.35
C GLY A 28 -10.23 2.53 1.73
N VAL A 29 -8.93 2.64 1.42
CA VAL A 29 -7.86 1.69 1.78
C VAL A 29 -7.70 1.60 3.29
N GLY A 30 -7.81 2.72 4.00
CA GLY A 30 -7.72 2.75 5.47
C GLY A 30 -8.82 1.92 6.12
N VAL A 31 -10.05 2.05 5.62
CA VAL A 31 -11.21 1.26 6.08
C VAL A 31 -11.01 -0.23 5.76
N ASP A 32 -10.56 -0.59 4.56
CA ASP A 32 -10.23 -1.99 4.23
C ASP A 32 -9.14 -2.57 5.16
N MET A 33 -8.08 -1.82 5.46
CA MET A 33 -7.02 -2.27 6.37
C MET A 33 -7.53 -2.46 7.80
N MET A 34 -8.42 -1.58 8.28
CA MET A 34 -9.07 -1.74 9.57
C MET A 34 -9.94 -3.00 9.61
N LEU A 35 -10.80 -3.17 8.60
CA LEU A 35 -11.64 -4.36 8.47
C LEU A 35 -10.81 -5.64 8.36
N LYS A 36 -9.65 -5.60 7.70
CA LYS A 36 -8.69 -6.71 7.64
C LYS A 36 -8.16 -7.08 9.02
N SER A 37 -7.80 -6.09 9.84
CA SER A 37 -7.34 -6.34 11.22
C SER A 37 -8.43 -7.01 12.04
N VAL A 38 -9.64 -6.45 12.02
CA VAL A 38 -10.79 -6.98 12.77
C VAL A 38 -11.17 -8.39 12.29
N LEU A 39 -11.22 -8.63 10.98
CA LEU A 39 -11.51 -9.94 10.39
C LEU A 39 -10.64 -11.05 10.96
N ASN A 40 -9.34 -10.79 11.10
CA ASN A 40 -8.40 -11.81 11.56
C ASN A 40 -8.53 -12.10 13.06
N ILE A 41 -8.87 -11.09 13.88
CA ILE A 41 -9.24 -11.32 15.29
C ILE A 41 -10.52 -12.15 15.37
N VAL A 42 -11.57 -11.78 14.62
CA VAL A 42 -12.83 -12.53 14.58
C VAL A 42 -12.59 -13.99 14.18
N ARG A 43 -11.73 -14.21 13.18
CA ARG A 43 -11.36 -15.56 12.74
C ARG A 43 -10.54 -16.34 13.78
N LEU A 44 -9.68 -15.68 14.56
CA LEU A 44 -8.99 -16.31 15.69
C LEU A 44 -10.01 -16.73 16.76
N CYS A 45 -10.90 -15.83 17.17
CA CYS A 45 -11.99 -16.12 18.10
C CYS A 45 -12.84 -17.31 17.62
N MET A 46 -13.13 -17.36 16.31
CA MET A 46 -13.88 -18.47 15.71
C MET A 46 -13.17 -19.83 15.86
N ILE A 47 -11.84 -19.91 15.68
CA ILE A 47 -11.11 -21.19 15.80
C ILE A 47 -11.03 -21.62 17.27
N TYR A 48 -10.81 -20.69 18.18
CA TYR A 48 -10.61 -20.99 19.60
C TYR A 48 -11.92 -21.04 20.41
N SER A 49 -13.06 -20.73 19.80
CA SER A 49 -14.37 -20.86 20.43
C SER A 49 -14.74 -22.33 20.63
N THR A 50 -15.05 -22.69 21.87
CA THR A 50 -15.55 -24.03 22.25
C THR A 50 -17.06 -24.14 22.09
N ASP A 51 -17.83 -23.04 22.21
CA ASP A 51 -19.27 -23.02 21.93
C ASP A 51 -19.54 -22.94 20.41
N GLY A 52 -20.37 -23.87 19.91
CA GLY A 52 -20.83 -23.88 18.53
C GLY A 52 -21.72 -22.69 18.16
N ARG A 53 -22.43 -22.09 19.12
CA ARG A 53 -23.21 -20.86 18.88
C ARG A 53 -22.30 -19.68 18.57
N ASP A 54 -21.25 -19.49 19.37
CA ASP A 54 -20.31 -18.38 19.16
C ASP A 54 -19.48 -18.59 17.90
N ARG A 55 -19.10 -19.83 17.58
CA ARG A 55 -18.46 -20.14 16.29
C ARG A 55 -19.32 -19.74 15.09
N ARG A 56 -20.64 -19.98 15.13
CA ARG A 56 -21.57 -19.53 14.07
C ARG A 56 -21.67 -18.01 14.00
N LYS A 57 -21.74 -17.31 15.14
CA LYS A 57 -21.76 -15.84 15.17
C LYS A 57 -20.49 -15.25 14.56
N TYR A 58 -19.31 -15.74 14.95
CA TYR A 58 -18.04 -15.26 14.40
C TYR A 58 -17.90 -15.58 12.91
N PHE A 59 -18.43 -16.72 12.45
CA PHE A 59 -18.47 -17.03 11.02
C PHE A 59 -19.30 -16.01 10.23
N GLN A 60 -20.51 -15.69 10.69
CA GLN A 60 -21.37 -14.69 10.05
C GLN A 60 -20.71 -13.32 10.02
N LEU A 61 -20.16 -12.89 11.16
CA LEU A 61 -19.43 -11.62 11.26
C LEU A 61 -18.23 -11.58 10.31
N ALA A 62 -17.47 -12.67 10.23
CA ALA A 62 -16.34 -12.77 9.31
C ALA A 62 -16.80 -12.65 7.84
N ASP A 63 -17.89 -13.30 7.45
CA ASP A 63 -18.40 -13.22 6.07
C ASP A 63 -18.86 -11.79 5.71
N SER A 64 -19.59 -11.12 6.61
CA SER A 64 -19.98 -9.71 6.42
C SER A 64 -18.77 -8.79 6.29
N ILE A 65 -17.73 -8.97 7.12
CA ILE A 65 -16.51 -8.17 7.01
C ILE A 65 -15.81 -8.41 5.66
N ILE A 66 -15.76 -9.65 5.18
CA ILE A 66 -15.17 -9.96 3.86
C ILE A 66 -15.93 -9.22 2.75
N GLU A 67 -17.26 -9.19 2.79
CA GLU A 67 -18.07 -8.44 1.82
C GLU A 67 -17.78 -6.94 1.84
N CYS A 68 -17.75 -6.33 3.03
CA CYS A 68 -17.38 -4.92 3.15
C CYS A 68 -15.99 -4.64 2.56
N ARG A 69 -15.02 -5.53 2.80
CA ARG A 69 -13.66 -5.41 2.25
C ARG A 69 -13.62 -5.55 0.72
N MET A 70 -14.44 -6.44 0.15
CA MET A 70 -14.55 -6.58 -1.30
C MET A 70 -15.14 -5.31 -1.91
N LEU A 71 -16.20 -4.76 -1.30
CA LEU A 71 -16.79 -3.47 -1.72
C LEU A 71 -15.80 -2.30 -1.65
N CYS A 72 -15.02 -2.18 -0.57
CA CYS A 72 -14.00 -1.13 -0.45
C CYS A 72 -12.89 -1.22 -1.53
N ASN A 73 -12.71 -2.41 -2.11
CA ASN A 73 -11.70 -2.70 -3.13
C ASN A 73 -12.23 -2.77 -4.56
N PHE A 74 -13.56 -2.74 -4.74
CA PHE A 74 -14.20 -2.89 -6.04
C PHE A 74 -13.88 -1.73 -7.00
N GLY A 75 -13.65 -2.03 -8.28
CA GLY A 75 -13.45 -1.00 -9.32
C GLY A 75 -12.07 -0.32 -9.29
N ARG A 76 -11.14 -0.82 -8.46
CA ARG A 76 -9.75 -0.32 -8.39
C ARG A 76 -8.80 -0.69 -9.56
N PRO A 77 -9.06 -1.70 -10.44
CA PRO A 77 -8.12 -2.04 -11.51
C PRO A 77 -7.70 -0.88 -12.41
N ALA A 78 -8.62 0.03 -12.76
CA ALA A 78 -8.33 1.17 -13.62
C ALA A 78 -7.34 2.16 -12.98
N MET A 79 -7.51 2.47 -11.69
CA MET A 79 -6.57 3.30 -10.94
C MET A 79 -5.19 2.63 -10.85
N THR A 80 -5.14 1.34 -10.56
CA THR A 80 -3.89 0.57 -10.50
C THR A 80 -3.18 0.55 -11.85
N LEU A 81 -3.91 0.42 -12.95
CA LEU A 81 -3.35 0.45 -14.29
C LEU A 81 -2.78 1.84 -14.62
N SER A 82 -3.52 2.90 -14.33
CA SER A 82 -3.03 4.28 -14.49
C SER A 82 -1.74 4.52 -13.69
N GLN A 83 -1.69 4.06 -12.44
CA GLN A 83 -0.47 4.13 -11.61
C GLN A 83 0.68 3.32 -12.20
N GLY A 84 0.42 2.11 -12.72
CA GLY A 84 1.41 1.29 -13.39
C GLY A 84 2.01 1.98 -14.62
N LEU A 85 1.17 2.63 -15.44
CA LEU A 85 1.63 3.41 -16.60
C LEU A 85 2.45 4.64 -16.20
N LYS A 86 2.05 5.36 -15.14
CA LYS A 86 2.84 6.48 -14.60
C LYS A 86 4.23 6.01 -14.15
N MET A 87 4.31 4.90 -13.42
CA MET A 87 5.60 4.33 -12.97
C MET A 87 6.43 3.79 -14.13
N PHE A 88 5.79 3.24 -15.16
CA PHE A 88 6.46 2.79 -16.38
C PHE A 88 7.18 3.96 -17.08
N ALA A 89 6.54 5.13 -17.15
CA ALA A 89 7.11 6.34 -17.72
C ALA A 89 8.31 6.91 -16.93
N MET A 90 8.41 6.61 -15.62
CA MET A 90 9.50 7.06 -14.74
C MET A 90 10.78 6.20 -14.84
N ARG A 91 10.97 5.47 -15.95
CA ARG A 91 12.10 4.55 -16.14
C ARG A 91 13.47 5.19 -15.92
N GLU A 92 13.66 6.42 -16.37
CA GLU A 92 14.94 7.12 -16.29
C GLU A 92 15.24 7.69 -14.90
N GLU A 93 14.24 7.78 -14.02
CA GLU A 93 14.35 8.39 -12.69
C GLU A 93 14.67 7.38 -11.58
N MET A 94 14.64 6.08 -11.89
CA MET A 94 14.72 4.99 -10.91
C MET A 94 15.86 4.01 -11.25
N GLU A 95 16.43 3.36 -10.23
CA GLU A 95 17.34 2.23 -10.47
C GLU A 95 16.57 1.10 -11.17
N PHE A 96 17.21 0.45 -12.16
CA PHE A 96 16.55 -0.52 -13.05
C PHE A 96 15.75 -1.60 -12.31
N TRP A 97 16.34 -2.24 -11.29
CA TRP A 97 15.66 -3.28 -10.51
C TRP A 97 14.48 -2.73 -9.70
N HIS A 98 14.62 -1.52 -9.15
CA HIS A 98 13.54 -0.87 -8.41
C HIS A 98 12.36 -0.54 -9.35
N TRP A 99 12.65 0.04 -10.51
CA TRP A 99 11.66 0.31 -11.56
C TRP A 99 10.96 -0.96 -12.04
N LEU A 100 11.72 -2.00 -12.38
CA LEU A 100 11.19 -3.26 -12.90
C LEU A 100 10.21 -3.90 -11.91
N PHE A 101 10.62 -4.05 -10.65
CA PHE A 101 9.77 -4.67 -9.63
C PHE A 101 8.58 -3.79 -9.25
N THR A 102 8.71 -2.46 -9.30
CA THR A 102 7.57 -1.53 -9.15
C THR A 102 6.53 -1.77 -10.25
N CYS A 103 6.96 -1.75 -11.51
CA CYS A 103 6.08 -1.96 -12.66
C CYS A 103 5.40 -3.33 -12.59
N LEU A 104 6.17 -4.40 -12.37
CA LEU A 104 5.61 -5.75 -12.24
C LEU A 104 4.60 -5.83 -11.09
N SER A 105 4.89 -5.22 -9.93
CA SER A 105 3.94 -5.23 -8.81
C SER A 105 2.59 -4.60 -9.17
N PHE A 106 2.58 -3.50 -9.93
CA PHE A 106 1.35 -2.87 -10.42
C PHE A 106 0.66 -3.69 -11.51
N PHE A 107 1.36 -4.10 -12.56
CA PHE A 107 0.75 -4.83 -13.67
C PHE A 107 0.21 -6.20 -13.25
N LEU A 108 0.85 -6.88 -12.30
CA LEU A 108 0.33 -8.13 -11.72
C LEU A 108 -0.85 -7.89 -10.75
N ARG A 109 -0.97 -6.68 -10.20
CA ARG A 109 -2.09 -6.31 -9.31
C ARG A 109 -3.39 -6.06 -10.09
N VAL A 110 -3.31 -5.66 -11.36
CA VAL A 110 -4.50 -5.48 -12.21
C VAL A 110 -5.30 -6.79 -12.38
N PRO A 111 -4.73 -7.90 -12.89
CA PRO A 111 -5.45 -9.17 -13.01
C PRO A 111 -5.82 -9.78 -11.65
N GLU A 112 -5.05 -9.51 -10.59
CA GLU A 112 -5.45 -9.84 -9.21
C GLU A 112 -6.76 -9.15 -8.83
N GLN A 113 -6.82 -7.83 -8.97
CA GLN A 113 -8.00 -7.04 -8.59
C GLN A 113 -9.21 -7.39 -9.47
N LEU A 114 -9.03 -7.58 -10.78
CA LEU A 114 -10.09 -8.04 -11.67
C LEU A 114 -10.64 -9.42 -11.23
N SER A 115 -9.75 -10.36 -10.88
CA SER A 115 -10.18 -11.66 -10.35
C SER A 115 -10.91 -11.52 -9.01
N GLY A 116 -10.53 -10.55 -8.17
CA GLY A 116 -11.22 -10.21 -6.93
C GLY A 116 -12.64 -9.67 -7.17
N ASP A 117 -12.78 -8.72 -8.10
CA ASP A 117 -14.06 -8.12 -8.48
C ASP A 117 -14.99 -9.17 -9.10
N LEU A 118 -14.47 -10.07 -9.94
CA LEU A 118 -15.23 -11.19 -10.51
C LEU A 118 -15.67 -12.20 -9.44
N ASN A 119 -14.83 -12.51 -8.44
CA ASN A 119 -15.24 -13.33 -7.30
C ASN A 119 -16.40 -12.68 -6.52
N TYR A 120 -16.38 -11.35 -6.38
CA TYR A 120 -17.44 -10.62 -5.70
C TYR A 120 -18.74 -10.62 -6.53
N LEU A 121 -18.66 -10.31 -7.82
CA LEU A 121 -19.81 -10.34 -8.73
C LEU A 121 -20.39 -11.75 -8.86
N GLN A 122 -19.57 -12.80 -8.82
CA GLN A 122 -20.06 -14.17 -8.73
C GLN A 122 -20.86 -14.41 -7.44
N LYS A 123 -20.38 -13.92 -6.29
CA LYS A 123 -21.07 -14.09 -5.01
C LYS A 123 -22.44 -13.40 -5.01
N VAL A 124 -22.57 -12.23 -5.66
CA VAL A 124 -23.77 -11.37 -5.58
C VAL A 124 -24.70 -11.49 -6.79
N VAL A 125 -24.17 -11.74 -7.99
CA VAL A 125 -24.90 -11.65 -9.27
C VAL A 125 -24.87 -12.98 -10.04
N PHE A 126 -23.71 -13.63 -10.16
CA PHE A 126 -23.52 -14.80 -11.02
C PHE A 126 -23.26 -16.09 -10.23
N HIS A 127 -24.29 -16.59 -9.54
CA HIS A 127 -24.18 -17.75 -8.65
C HIS A 127 -23.76 -19.07 -9.33
N SER A 128 -23.84 -19.18 -10.66
CA SER A 128 -23.56 -20.40 -11.43
C SER A 128 -22.12 -20.51 -11.96
N TRP A 129 -21.27 -19.50 -11.78
CA TRP A 129 -19.89 -19.53 -12.27
C TRP A 129 -18.97 -20.27 -11.30
N SER A 130 -17.86 -20.84 -11.78
CA SER A 130 -16.89 -21.54 -10.92
C SER A 130 -16.09 -20.56 -10.06
N ARG A 131 -16.19 -20.70 -8.74
CA ARG A 131 -15.45 -19.87 -7.76
C ARG A 131 -13.96 -20.19 -7.73
N GLU A 132 -13.62 -21.44 -8.06
CA GLU A 132 -12.29 -21.98 -7.90
C GLU A 132 -11.29 -21.32 -8.84
N ALA A 133 -11.69 -21.11 -10.10
CA ALA A 133 -10.85 -20.48 -11.12
C ALA A 133 -10.49 -19.03 -10.74
N PHE A 134 -11.48 -18.20 -10.38
CA PHE A 134 -11.22 -16.81 -9.99
C PHE A 134 -10.47 -16.73 -8.66
N SER A 135 -10.76 -17.60 -7.70
CA SER A 135 -10.03 -17.66 -6.43
C SER A 135 -8.58 -18.09 -6.63
N PHE A 136 -8.31 -19.00 -7.56
CA PHE A 136 -6.96 -19.40 -7.95
C PHE A 136 -6.21 -18.23 -8.59
N SER A 137 -6.75 -17.63 -9.65
CA SER A 137 -6.13 -16.50 -10.34
C SER A 137 -5.87 -15.33 -9.40
N TYR A 138 -6.84 -15.00 -8.54
CA TYR A 138 -6.67 -13.99 -7.50
C TYR A 138 -5.44 -14.28 -6.63
N ARG A 139 -5.33 -15.48 -6.05
CA ARG A 139 -4.21 -15.84 -5.16
C ARG A 139 -2.88 -15.88 -5.91
N PHE A 140 -2.86 -16.43 -7.12
CA PHE A 140 -1.67 -16.52 -7.96
C PHE A 140 -1.10 -15.14 -8.28
N PHE A 141 -1.91 -14.25 -8.87
CA PHE A 141 -1.48 -12.90 -9.21
C PHE A 141 -1.17 -12.07 -7.96
N LYS A 142 -1.91 -12.27 -6.85
CA LYS A 142 -1.59 -11.64 -5.56
C LYS A 142 -0.19 -12.01 -5.11
N SER A 143 0.12 -13.30 -5.10
CA SER A 143 1.43 -13.80 -4.69
C SER A 143 2.56 -13.23 -5.54
N LEU A 144 2.41 -13.19 -6.86
CA LEU A 144 3.44 -12.63 -7.74
C LEU A 144 3.61 -11.11 -7.50
N SER A 145 2.51 -10.36 -7.41
CA SER A 145 2.54 -8.92 -7.11
C SER A 145 3.22 -8.63 -5.77
N LEU A 146 2.98 -9.45 -4.74
CA LEU A 146 3.62 -9.35 -3.42
C LEU A 146 5.11 -9.69 -3.47
N THR A 147 5.51 -10.73 -4.22
CA THR A 147 6.93 -11.05 -4.42
C THR A 147 7.66 -9.87 -5.07
N CYS A 148 7.10 -9.28 -6.12
CA CYS A 148 7.66 -8.08 -6.74
C CYS A 148 7.71 -6.90 -5.75
N CYS A 149 6.67 -6.72 -4.92
CA CYS A 149 6.66 -5.69 -3.87
C CYS A 149 7.80 -5.88 -2.86
N VAL A 150 8.07 -7.11 -2.42
CA VAL A 150 9.21 -7.40 -1.52
C VAL A 150 10.54 -7.09 -2.19
N LEU A 151 10.75 -7.53 -3.44
CA LEU A 151 12.00 -7.26 -4.17
C LEU A 151 12.21 -5.77 -4.43
N MET A 152 11.13 -5.04 -4.76
CA MET A 152 11.12 -3.58 -4.88
C MET A 152 11.52 -2.90 -3.56
N GLU A 153 10.98 -3.33 -2.42
CA GLU A 153 11.32 -2.75 -1.13
C GLU A 153 12.73 -3.13 -0.67
N LEU A 154 13.23 -4.32 -1.00
CA LEU A 154 14.63 -4.70 -0.72
C LEU A 154 15.63 -3.87 -1.52
N THR A 155 15.33 -3.60 -2.80
CA THR A 155 16.14 -2.71 -3.64
C THR A 155 16.10 -1.27 -3.11
N ARG A 156 14.90 -0.77 -2.76
CA ARG A 156 14.73 0.54 -2.11
C ARG A 156 15.50 0.64 -0.80
N ARG A 157 15.40 -0.37 0.07
CA ARG A 157 16.13 -0.45 1.34
C ARG A 157 17.64 -0.37 1.13
N SER A 158 18.16 -1.08 0.13
CA SER A 158 19.59 -1.07 -0.21
C SER A 158 20.04 0.31 -0.70
N ALA A 159 19.21 1.00 -1.49
CA ALA A 159 19.46 2.38 -1.90
C ALA A 159 19.40 3.36 -0.72
N LEU A 160 18.43 3.22 0.19
CA LEU A 160 18.30 4.04 1.40
C LEU A 160 19.48 3.82 2.37
N GLN A 161 20.02 2.60 2.46
CA GLN A 161 21.21 2.31 3.27
C GLN A 161 22.44 3.03 2.73
N ARG A 162 22.63 3.02 1.40
CA ARG A 162 23.67 3.83 0.75
C ARG A 162 23.46 5.32 1.02
N ALA A 163 22.24 5.82 0.83
CA ALA A 163 21.90 7.22 1.09
C ALA A 163 22.15 7.64 2.55
N LEU A 164 21.88 6.78 3.52
CA LEU A 164 22.16 7.03 4.94
C LEU A 164 23.65 7.13 5.23
N ARG A 165 24.45 6.23 4.65
CA ARG A 165 25.91 6.23 4.81
C ARG A 165 26.53 7.48 4.19
N ASP A 166 26.02 7.88 3.04
CA ASP A 166 26.57 8.98 2.24
C ASP A 166 25.94 10.35 2.60
N ALA A 167 25.04 10.41 3.60
CA ALA A 167 24.33 11.62 3.98
C ALA A 167 25.24 12.64 4.69
N SER A 168 25.43 13.78 4.04
CA SER A 168 26.26 14.90 4.52
C SER A 168 25.53 15.79 5.53
N THR A 169 24.19 15.79 5.54
CA THR A 169 23.39 16.66 6.43
C THR A 169 22.52 15.87 7.42
N PRO A 170 22.26 16.42 8.62
CA PRO A 170 21.33 15.82 9.59
C PRO A 170 19.91 15.63 9.03
N LYS A 171 19.44 16.57 8.19
CA LYS A 171 18.12 16.50 7.54
C LYS A 171 18.02 15.30 6.59
N GLN A 172 19.03 15.07 5.75
CA GLN A 172 19.08 13.90 4.85
C GLN A 172 19.12 12.59 5.64
N ARG A 173 19.89 12.51 6.73
CA ARG A 173 19.93 11.33 7.60
C ARG A 173 18.57 11.04 8.23
N LEU A 174 17.89 12.08 8.74
CA LEU A 174 16.56 11.93 9.32
C LEU A 174 15.56 11.43 8.27
N HIS A 175 15.55 12.04 7.07
CA HIS A 175 14.66 11.66 5.98
C HIS A 175 14.90 10.20 5.55
N ALA A 176 16.13 9.83 5.22
CA ALA A 176 16.46 8.47 4.81
C ALA A 176 16.17 7.45 5.94
N GLY A 177 16.34 7.84 7.21
CA GLY A 177 16.00 7.01 8.37
C GLY A 177 14.50 6.78 8.55
N LEU A 178 13.66 7.79 8.29
CA LEU A 178 12.21 7.64 8.28
C LEU A 178 11.75 6.73 7.13
N GLU A 179 12.27 6.99 5.93
CA GLU A 179 12.01 6.18 4.74
C GLU A 179 12.40 4.71 4.91
N MET A 180 13.52 4.46 5.60
CA MET A 180 13.95 3.11 5.97
C MET A 180 12.91 2.38 6.83
N ARG A 181 12.32 3.08 7.81
CA ARG A 181 11.27 2.50 8.67
C ARG A 181 10.02 2.16 7.87
N VAL A 182 9.65 3.03 6.92
CA VAL A 182 8.53 2.80 6.01
C VAL A 182 8.79 1.58 5.13
N SER A 183 9.96 1.49 4.52
CA SER A 183 10.35 0.35 3.69
C SER A 183 10.32 -0.96 4.49
N ASN A 184 10.83 -0.96 5.71
CA ASN A 184 10.76 -2.12 6.60
C ASN A 184 9.33 -2.54 6.95
N ALA A 185 8.46 -1.57 7.21
CA ALA A 185 7.05 -1.84 7.46
C ALA A 185 6.37 -2.46 6.23
N LEU A 186 6.66 -1.96 5.02
CA LEU A 186 6.15 -2.53 3.77
C LEU A 186 6.67 -3.95 3.50
N ILE A 187 7.94 -4.24 3.84
CA ILE A 187 8.50 -5.60 3.77
C ILE A 187 7.74 -6.52 4.73
N VAL A 188 7.61 -6.16 6.00
CA VAL A 188 6.91 -6.97 7.01
C VAL A 188 5.46 -7.24 6.60
N ARG A 189 4.75 -6.20 6.18
CA ARG A 189 3.37 -6.31 5.69
C ARG A 189 3.28 -7.28 4.50
N SER A 190 4.19 -7.14 3.53
CA SER A 190 4.19 -7.98 2.32
C SER A 190 4.48 -9.44 2.67
N LEU A 191 5.45 -9.72 3.55
CA LEU A 191 5.76 -11.08 4.02
C LEU A 191 4.58 -11.72 4.77
N CYS A 192 3.91 -10.96 5.64
CA CYS A 192 2.69 -11.42 6.29
C CYS A 192 1.59 -11.75 5.27
N ASP A 193 1.40 -10.92 4.24
CA ASP A 193 0.43 -11.20 3.18
C ASP A 193 0.83 -12.41 2.34
N MET A 194 2.12 -12.60 2.05
CA MET A 194 2.60 -13.80 1.35
C MET A 194 2.23 -15.07 2.13
N TYR A 195 2.42 -15.08 3.45
CA TYR A 195 2.00 -16.20 4.30
C TYR A 195 0.49 -16.51 4.18
N VAL A 196 -0.34 -15.49 3.99
CA VAL A 196 -1.80 -15.66 3.86
C VAL A 196 -2.20 -16.16 2.45
N TYR A 197 -1.56 -15.65 1.40
CA TYR A 197 -2.02 -15.80 0.01
C TYR A 197 -1.32 -16.91 -0.80
N PHE A 198 -0.17 -17.42 -0.36
CA PHE A 198 0.59 -18.46 -1.09
C PHE A 198 -0.10 -19.85 -1.16
N LYS A 199 -1.32 -19.96 -0.63
CA LYS A 199 -2.15 -21.17 -0.63
C LYS A 199 -2.62 -21.66 -2.00
N TRP A 200 -2.24 -20.98 -3.08
CA TRP A 200 -2.43 -21.53 -4.43
C TRP A 200 -1.37 -22.61 -4.75
N ILE A 201 -0.28 -22.67 -3.98
CA ILE A 201 0.74 -23.72 -4.06
C ILE A 201 0.17 -24.97 -3.37
N PRO A 202 0.02 -26.12 -4.07
CA PRO A 202 -0.66 -27.30 -3.53
C PRO A 202 -0.07 -27.86 -2.23
N SER A 203 1.26 -27.78 -2.05
CA SER A 203 1.97 -28.27 -0.87
C SER A 203 2.03 -27.27 0.30
N TYR A 204 1.51 -26.05 0.12
CA TYR A 204 1.58 -25.01 1.13
C TYR A 204 0.37 -25.06 2.07
N HIS A 205 0.62 -25.51 3.31
CA HIS A 205 -0.41 -25.61 4.36
C HIS A 205 -0.05 -24.69 5.54
N PRO A 206 -0.51 -23.43 5.55
CA PRO A 206 -0.19 -22.51 6.64
C PRO A 206 -0.93 -22.90 7.92
N ILE A 207 -0.24 -22.71 9.06
CA ILE A 207 -0.84 -22.85 10.38
C ILE A 207 -1.88 -21.75 10.56
N LYS A 208 -3.15 -22.10 10.80
CA LYS A 208 -4.27 -21.15 10.82
C LYS A 208 -4.12 -20.01 11.81
N THR A 209 -3.58 -20.29 12.99
CA THR A 209 -3.31 -19.26 13.98
C THR A 209 -2.29 -18.25 13.47
N VAL A 210 -1.18 -18.72 12.89
CA VAL A 210 -0.14 -17.85 12.30
C VAL A 210 -0.69 -17.09 11.11
N GLU A 211 -1.53 -17.73 10.28
CA GLU A 211 -2.18 -17.10 9.14
C GLU A 211 -2.99 -15.86 9.58
N PHE A 212 -3.81 -16.01 10.62
CA PHE A 212 -4.62 -14.90 11.10
C PHE A 212 -3.80 -13.86 11.86
N LEU A 213 -2.78 -14.25 12.61
CA LEU A 213 -1.84 -13.30 13.20
C LEU A 213 -1.11 -12.48 12.13
N CYS A 214 -0.62 -13.10 11.05
CA CYS A 214 -0.04 -12.40 9.90
C CYS A 214 -1.07 -11.47 9.24
N GLY A 215 -2.31 -11.93 9.05
CA GLY A 215 -3.39 -11.11 8.52
C GLY A 215 -3.69 -9.87 9.39
N PHE A 216 -3.66 -10.03 10.71
CA PHE A 216 -3.82 -8.94 11.68
C PHE A 216 -2.65 -7.95 11.63
N VAL A 217 -1.40 -8.44 11.73
CA VAL A 217 -0.20 -7.60 11.66
C VAL A 217 -0.16 -6.80 10.36
N SER A 218 -0.45 -7.45 9.23
CA SER A 218 -0.54 -6.79 7.92
C SER A 218 -1.62 -5.70 7.89
N GLY A 219 -2.77 -5.95 8.51
CA GLY A 219 -3.84 -4.96 8.66
C GLY A 219 -3.41 -3.74 9.49
N ILE A 220 -2.81 -3.95 10.66
CA ILE A 220 -2.33 -2.87 11.55
C ILE A 220 -1.24 -2.04 10.89
N VAL A 221 -0.26 -2.70 10.25
CA VAL A 221 0.79 -1.99 9.50
C VAL A 221 0.18 -1.20 8.34
N GLY A 222 -0.81 -1.77 7.65
CA GLY A 222 -1.57 -1.08 6.60
C GLY A 222 -2.30 0.16 7.12
N MET A 223 -2.96 0.07 8.27
CA MET A 223 -3.62 1.21 8.91
C MET A 223 -2.63 2.32 9.26
N TRP A 224 -1.47 1.96 9.82
CA TRP A 224 -0.41 2.91 10.16
C TRP A 224 0.14 3.63 8.93
N LEU A 225 0.35 2.91 7.82
CA LEU A 225 0.83 3.50 6.56
C LEU A 225 -0.16 4.54 6.01
N VAL A 226 -1.45 4.19 5.93
CA VAL A 226 -2.49 5.13 5.44
C VAL A 226 -2.64 6.33 6.38
N TRP A 227 -2.52 6.10 7.70
CA TRP A 227 -2.55 7.19 8.68
C TRP A 227 -1.35 8.11 8.53
N ARG A 228 -0.16 7.56 8.29
CA ARG A 228 1.04 8.35 8.00
C ARG A 228 0.82 9.22 6.76
N ASP A 229 0.33 8.64 5.66
CA ASP A 229 0.15 9.34 4.38
C ASP A 229 -0.98 10.39 4.41
N THR A 230 -1.82 10.40 5.46
CA THR A 230 -2.87 11.41 5.68
C THR A 230 -2.45 12.45 6.71
N ARG A 231 -1.61 12.08 7.69
CA ARG A 231 -1.09 13.00 8.72
C ARG A 231 0.10 13.82 8.26
N TYR A 232 0.96 13.26 7.42
CA TYR A 232 2.21 13.89 7.01
C TYR A 232 2.12 14.27 5.54
N VAL A 233 1.81 15.54 5.28
CA VAL A 233 1.96 16.12 3.95
C VAL A 233 3.40 16.60 3.85
N VAL A 234 4.23 15.80 3.17
CA VAL A 234 5.57 16.23 2.77
C VAL A 234 5.36 17.23 1.65
N SER A 235 5.54 18.52 1.94
CA SER A 235 5.64 19.52 0.87
C SER A 235 6.77 19.09 -0.06
N PRO A 236 6.59 19.10 -1.40
CA PRO A 236 7.68 18.79 -2.30
C PRO A 236 8.88 19.65 -1.93
N PRO A 237 10.12 19.12 -1.96
CA PRO A 237 11.29 19.95 -1.73
C PRO A 237 11.18 21.17 -2.64
N PRO A 238 11.44 22.39 -2.15
CA PRO A 238 11.44 23.56 -3.01
C PRO A 238 12.38 23.25 -4.17
N VAL A 239 11.82 23.23 -5.39
CA VAL A 239 12.60 23.15 -6.61
C VAL A 239 13.41 24.44 -6.62
N MET A 240 14.63 24.38 -6.10
CA MET A 240 15.60 25.44 -6.39
C MET A 240 15.80 25.37 -7.90
N THR A 241 15.19 26.32 -8.61
CA THR A 241 15.65 26.74 -9.93
C THR A 241 17.09 27.21 -9.76
N ALA A 242 18.02 26.27 -9.87
CA ALA A 242 19.44 26.55 -9.93
C ALA A 242 19.91 26.10 -11.31
N GLU A 243 20.40 27.10 -12.04
CA GLU A 243 20.98 27.03 -13.36
C GLU A 243 21.98 25.88 -13.49
N THR A 244 21.87 25.16 -14.62
CA THR A 244 22.83 24.20 -15.22
C THR A 244 23.67 23.34 -14.25
N PRO A 245 23.39 22.03 -14.11
CA PRO A 245 24.26 21.17 -13.31
C PRO A 245 25.34 20.49 -14.16
N ILE A 246 26.58 20.70 -13.74
CA ILE A 246 27.71 19.79 -13.95
C ILE A 246 27.33 18.41 -13.37
N PRO A 247 27.64 17.28 -14.04
CA PRO A 247 27.21 15.96 -13.59
C PRO A 247 28.04 15.51 -12.37
N CYS A 248 27.45 15.60 -11.18
CA CYS A 248 27.93 14.87 -10.00
C CYS A 248 27.04 13.63 -9.77
N PRO A 249 27.54 12.40 -9.98
CA PRO A 249 26.71 11.18 -10.01
C PRO A 249 26.04 10.80 -8.67
N ASN A 250 26.34 11.49 -7.57
CA ASN A 250 25.93 11.13 -6.20
C ASN A 250 24.88 12.03 -5.54
N LYS A 251 24.51 13.18 -6.12
CA LYS A 251 23.52 14.09 -5.48
C LYS A 251 22.08 13.56 -5.51
N ASP A 252 21.77 12.61 -6.39
CA ASP A 252 20.40 12.11 -6.61
C ASP A 252 20.12 10.74 -5.98
N ALA A 253 21.00 10.20 -5.14
CA ALA A 253 20.79 8.87 -4.53
C ALA A 253 19.51 8.81 -3.68
N LEU A 254 19.22 9.88 -2.93
CA LEU A 254 17.98 9.98 -2.15
C LEU A 254 16.76 10.17 -3.07
N LYS A 255 16.87 11.00 -4.12
CA LYS A 255 15.80 11.21 -5.11
C LYS A 255 15.43 9.89 -5.80
N ARG A 256 16.43 9.14 -6.28
CA ARG A 256 16.27 7.82 -6.90
C ARG A 256 15.71 6.75 -5.96
N ALA A 257 15.92 6.88 -4.64
CA ALA A 257 15.40 5.97 -3.61
C ALA A 257 14.00 6.34 -3.08
N VAL A 258 13.59 7.62 -3.21
CA VAL A 258 12.37 8.20 -2.61
C VAL A 258 11.28 8.48 -3.65
N CYS A 259 11.58 8.37 -4.95
CA CYS A 259 10.70 8.70 -6.08
C CYS A 259 9.29 8.05 -6.07
N VAL A 260 8.95 7.22 -5.08
CA VAL A 260 7.71 6.45 -4.99
C VAL A 260 6.67 7.02 -4.01
N LEU A 261 6.94 8.04 -3.20
CA LEU A 261 5.97 8.45 -2.16
C LEU A 261 4.97 9.57 -2.52
N GLY A 262 5.03 10.15 -3.73
CA GLY A 262 4.12 11.23 -4.13
C GLY A 262 2.77 10.79 -4.71
N SER A 263 2.56 9.51 -5.04
CA SER A 263 1.46 9.10 -5.95
C SER A 263 0.20 8.54 -5.26
N GLN A 264 0.15 8.49 -3.93
CA GLN A 264 -1.05 8.02 -3.20
C GLN A 264 -2.04 9.16 -2.81
N GLY A 265 -1.90 10.34 -3.42
CA GLY A 265 -2.68 11.54 -3.07
C GLY A 265 -3.64 12.06 -4.16
N ASP A 266 -3.32 11.94 -5.44
CA ASP A 266 -4.13 12.60 -6.48
C ASP A 266 -5.20 11.68 -7.04
N GLY A 267 -6.32 11.63 -6.31
CA GLY A 267 -7.60 11.07 -6.74
C GLY A 267 -8.78 11.99 -6.43
N SER A 268 -8.54 13.26 -6.15
CA SER A 268 -9.58 14.30 -6.12
C SER A 268 -9.65 15.01 -7.47
N GLU A 269 -10.02 14.26 -8.51
CA GLU A 269 -10.80 14.86 -9.58
C GLU A 269 -12.26 14.80 -9.13
N VAL A 270 -12.69 15.95 -8.62
CA VAL A 270 -14.08 16.34 -8.52
C VAL A 270 -14.73 15.99 -9.85
N ALA A 271 -15.64 15.03 -9.87
CA ALA A 271 -16.66 14.95 -10.91
C ALA A 271 -17.51 16.22 -10.75
N SER A 272 -17.05 17.30 -11.37
CA SER A 272 -17.80 18.53 -11.55
C SER A 272 -19.05 18.16 -12.34
N GLY A 273 -20.20 18.37 -11.70
CA GLY A 273 -21.49 18.25 -12.36
C GLY A 273 -21.54 19.17 -13.56
N SER A 274 -21.92 18.62 -14.70
CA SER A 274 -22.63 19.36 -15.73
C SER A 274 -24.10 19.01 -15.57
N GLY A 275 -24.82 19.86 -14.85
CA GLY A 275 -26.20 20.14 -15.22
C GLY A 275 -26.22 20.96 -16.51
N GLU A 276 -27.38 20.92 -17.15
CA GLU A 276 -27.85 21.68 -18.32
C GLU A 276 -27.92 20.89 -19.65
N ASP A 277 -29.20 20.64 -19.96
CA ASP A 277 -29.88 20.70 -21.27
C ASP A 277 -30.14 19.40 -22.05
N GLY A 278 -31.42 18.98 -21.99
CA GLY A 278 -32.06 17.94 -22.79
C GLY A 278 -33.30 17.36 -22.13
#